data_AF-A0A9D8TBB8-F1
#
_entry.id   AF-A0A9D8TBB8-F1
#
_cell.length_a   1.000
_cell.length_b   1.000
_cell.length_c   1.000
_cell.angle_alpha   90.00
_cell.angle_beta   90.00
_cell.angle_gamma   90.00
#
_symmetry.space_group_name_H-M   'P 1'
#
loop_
_entity.id
_entity.type
_entity.pdbx_description
1 polymer ?
#
loop_
_entity_poly.entity_id
_entity_poly.type
_entity_poly.pdbx_seq_one_letter_code
_entity_poly.pdbx_strand_id
1 'polypeptide(L)'
;MSTDNLINATSFSEDSEKSAKAVQKKFLLEHPPVKELDGNEFLPIPDKTITQQVAAYYYHIGGKAICQFGEVKLDKRGVKNSYGHGIGRLKAIAFASVKEVLEKGIVILEMAHHHVHNKKQQTGIIAAPILIKKERYICAVEVIRNKVTNRLYTHEVTLQKILLDVRSNPSQSFDIPATNQGVIAWHHKSSAIQV
;
A
#
# COMPACT_ATOMS: atom_id res chain seq x y z
N MET A 1 -18.27 -28.43 32.95
CA MET A 1 -18.03 -27.86 31.60
C MET A 1 -16.70 -27.13 31.65
N SER A 2 -15.70 -27.63 30.92
CA SER A 2 -14.28 -27.25 31.05
C SER A 2 -14.00 -25.88 30.44
N THR A 3 -13.30 -25.04 31.20
CA THR A 3 -12.83 -23.69 30.85
C THR A 3 -11.48 -23.69 30.12
N ASP A 4 -10.91 -24.86 29.82
CA ASP A 4 -9.51 -24.98 29.36
C ASP A 4 -9.34 -24.78 27.84
N ASN A 5 -10.44 -24.66 27.09
CA ASN A 5 -10.41 -24.56 25.63
C ASN A 5 -10.35 -23.12 25.07
N LEU A 6 -10.51 -22.09 25.90
CA LEU A 6 -10.51 -20.68 25.45
C LEU A 6 -9.13 -20.02 25.53
N ILE A 7 -8.25 -20.51 26.42
CA ILE A 7 -6.93 -19.90 26.65
C ILE A 7 -5.93 -20.28 25.53
N ASN A 8 -6.02 -21.51 24.98
CA ASN A 8 -5.10 -22.00 23.95
C ASN A 8 -5.36 -21.46 22.54
N ALA A 9 -6.61 -21.15 22.18
CA ALA A 9 -6.92 -20.61 20.85
C ALA A 9 -6.42 -19.17 20.70
N THR A 10 -6.52 -18.39 21.78
CA THR A 10 -6.12 -16.98 21.82
C THR A 10 -4.61 -16.84 21.74
N SER A 11 -3.84 -17.60 22.53
CA SER A 11 -2.37 -17.57 22.51
C SER A 11 -1.78 -18.05 21.18
N PHE A 12 -2.34 -19.10 20.57
CA PHE A 12 -1.90 -19.58 19.25
C PHE A 12 -2.16 -18.54 18.14
N SER A 13 -3.29 -17.83 18.22
CA SER A 13 -3.61 -16.77 17.26
C SER A 13 -2.66 -15.58 17.38
N GLU A 14 -2.31 -15.16 18.61
CA GLU A 14 -1.37 -14.06 18.87
C GLU A 14 0.05 -14.39 18.40
N ASP A 15 0.54 -15.61 18.66
CA ASP A 15 1.85 -16.06 18.22
C ASP A 15 1.96 -16.14 16.69
N SER A 16 0.88 -16.59 16.03
CA SER A 16 0.80 -16.64 14.56
C SER A 16 0.79 -15.24 13.93
N GLU A 17 0.06 -14.29 14.53
CA GLU A 17 -0.02 -12.90 14.06
C GLU A 17 1.32 -12.17 14.26
N LYS A 18 1.96 -12.38 15.41
CA LYS A 18 3.28 -11.83 15.72
C LYS A 18 4.34 -12.35 14.74
N SER A 19 4.27 -13.64 14.39
CA SER A 19 5.13 -14.25 13.37
C SER A 19 4.89 -13.64 11.98
N ALA A 20 3.63 -13.47 11.56
CA ALA A 20 3.28 -12.85 10.28
C ALA A 20 3.79 -11.39 10.17
N LYS A 21 3.60 -10.60 11.22
CA LYS A 21 4.11 -9.22 11.29
C LYS A 21 5.63 -9.17 11.24
N ALA A 22 6.33 -10.13 11.85
CA ALA A 22 7.78 -10.22 11.77
C ALA A 22 8.26 -10.53 10.34
N VAL A 23 7.59 -11.44 9.64
CA VAL A 23 7.87 -11.76 8.23
C VAL A 23 7.63 -10.55 7.33
N GLN A 24 6.51 -9.85 7.49
CA GLN A 24 6.20 -8.62 6.75
C GLN A 24 7.26 -7.54 6.99
N LYS A 25 7.59 -7.28 8.25
CA LYS A 25 8.62 -6.30 8.61
C LYS A 25 9.97 -6.64 7.97
N LYS A 26 10.40 -7.91 8.08
CA LYS A 26 11.66 -8.37 7.48
C LYS A 26 11.64 -8.19 5.97
N PHE A 27 10.57 -8.59 5.29
CA PHE A 27 10.42 -8.41 3.85
C PHE A 27 10.53 -6.93 3.46
N LEU A 28 9.77 -6.05 4.10
CA LEU A 28 9.75 -4.63 3.73
C LEU A 28 11.10 -3.94 3.96
N LEU A 29 11.79 -4.27 5.06
CA LEU A 29 13.00 -3.55 5.45
C LEU A 29 14.28 -4.11 4.82
N GLU A 30 14.34 -5.41 4.58
CA GLU A 30 15.58 -6.12 4.22
C GLU A 30 15.57 -6.70 2.80
N HIS A 31 14.39 -7.04 2.25
CA HIS A 31 14.31 -7.62 0.91
C HIS A 31 14.86 -6.65 -0.15
N PRO A 32 15.55 -7.12 -1.20
CA PRO A 32 15.93 -6.29 -2.34
C PRO A 32 14.73 -5.52 -2.91
N PRO A 33 14.94 -4.30 -3.44
CA PRO A 33 13.85 -3.53 -4.03
C PRO A 33 13.22 -4.30 -5.20
N VAL A 34 11.89 -4.32 -5.28
CA VAL A 34 11.18 -4.98 -6.39
C VAL A 34 11.26 -4.17 -7.69
N LYS A 35 11.60 -2.89 -7.57
CA LYS A 35 11.80 -1.94 -8.67
C LYS A 35 12.78 -0.84 -8.27
N GLU A 36 13.66 -0.47 -9.20
CA GLU A 36 14.51 0.71 -9.10
C GLU A 36 14.02 1.78 -10.09
N LEU A 37 13.96 3.01 -9.60
CA LEU A 37 13.44 4.19 -10.31
C LEU A 37 14.51 5.29 -10.27
N ASP A 38 14.73 5.93 -11.42
CA ASP A 38 15.75 6.96 -11.59
C ASP A 38 15.26 8.35 -11.11
N GLY A 39 13.96 8.47 -10.86
CA GLY A 39 13.30 9.67 -10.41
C GLY A 39 13.03 10.70 -11.50
N ASN A 40 13.12 10.30 -12.76
CA ASN A 40 12.72 11.05 -13.96
C ASN A 40 11.43 10.48 -14.58
N GLU A 41 10.81 9.48 -13.95
CA GLU A 41 9.56 8.90 -14.43
C GLU A 41 8.47 9.96 -14.42
N PHE A 42 7.72 10.03 -15.52
CA PHE A 42 6.58 10.91 -15.70
C PHE A 42 6.87 12.38 -15.35
N LEU A 43 8.02 12.89 -15.81
CA LEU A 43 8.29 14.33 -15.78
C LEU A 43 7.15 15.10 -16.47
N PRO A 44 6.88 16.35 -16.07
CA PRO A 44 5.92 17.19 -16.77
C PRO A 44 6.25 17.28 -18.26
N ILE A 45 5.27 16.97 -19.10
CA ILE A 45 5.35 17.12 -20.55
C ILE A 45 4.25 18.12 -20.94
N PRO A 46 4.53 19.10 -21.82
CA PRO A 46 3.50 20.01 -22.33
C PRO A 46 2.26 19.25 -22.83
N ASP A 47 1.08 19.78 -22.50
CA ASP A 47 -0.22 19.27 -22.93
C ASP A 47 -0.55 17.83 -22.52
N LYS A 48 0.21 17.23 -21.61
CA LYS A 48 -0.07 15.90 -21.05
C LYS A 48 -0.13 15.91 -19.54
N THR A 49 -1.32 15.62 -19.02
CA THR A 49 -1.51 15.35 -17.59
C THR A 49 -0.74 14.10 -17.17
N ILE A 50 -0.26 14.06 -15.94
CA ILE A 50 0.33 12.86 -15.34
C ILE A 50 -0.59 11.64 -15.44
N THR A 51 -1.90 11.86 -15.31
CA THR A 51 -2.90 10.78 -15.48
C THR A 51 -2.84 10.16 -16.87
N GLN A 52 -2.68 10.97 -17.92
CA GLN A 52 -2.53 10.48 -19.29
C GLN A 52 -1.19 9.76 -19.47
N GLN A 53 -0.11 10.31 -18.95
CA GLN A 53 1.22 9.71 -19.05
C GLN A 53 1.25 8.31 -18.40
N VAL A 54 0.78 8.19 -17.16
CA VAL A 54 0.75 6.91 -16.43
C VAL A 54 -0.23 5.93 -17.08
N ALA A 55 -1.40 6.39 -17.54
CA ALA A 55 -2.35 5.50 -18.23
C ALA A 55 -1.76 4.93 -19.53
N ALA A 56 -1.01 5.73 -20.29
CA ALA A 56 -0.32 5.26 -21.49
C ALA A 56 0.78 4.25 -21.15
N TYR A 57 1.55 4.51 -20.08
CA TYR A 57 2.54 3.56 -19.58
C TYR A 57 1.89 2.23 -19.16
N TYR A 58 0.80 2.26 -18.38
CA TYR A 58 0.07 1.05 -17.99
C TYR A 58 -0.45 0.27 -19.18
N TYR A 59 -0.98 0.95 -20.20
CA TYR A 59 -1.38 0.30 -21.44
C TYR A 59 -0.20 -0.44 -22.10
N HIS A 60 0.98 0.19 -22.15
CA HIS A 60 2.18 -0.41 -22.74
C HIS A 60 2.70 -1.65 -21.99
N ILE A 61 2.56 -1.70 -20.66
CA ILE A 61 2.95 -2.86 -19.84
C ILE A 61 1.84 -3.92 -19.68
N GLY A 62 0.80 -3.86 -20.53
CA GLY A 62 -0.27 -4.87 -20.59
C GLY A 62 -1.54 -4.55 -19.79
N GLY A 63 -1.61 -3.40 -19.11
CA GLY A 63 -2.83 -2.88 -18.48
C GLY A 63 -3.33 -3.66 -17.26
N LYS A 64 -2.51 -4.57 -16.71
CA LYS A 64 -2.86 -5.39 -15.54
C LYS A 64 -1.65 -5.91 -14.77
N ALA A 65 -1.90 -6.30 -13.52
CA ALA A 65 -0.99 -7.04 -12.65
C ALA A 65 -1.70 -8.28 -12.09
N ILE A 66 -0.95 -9.36 -11.82
CA ILE A 66 -1.49 -10.57 -11.17
C ILE A 66 -0.88 -10.70 -9.78
N CYS A 67 -1.69 -10.62 -8.73
CA CYS A 67 -1.21 -10.67 -7.36
C CYS A 67 -1.98 -11.70 -6.50
N GLN A 68 -1.68 -11.73 -5.20
CA GLN A 68 -2.35 -12.60 -4.22
C GLN A 68 -3.87 -12.38 -4.13
N PHE A 69 -4.38 -11.23 -4.61
CA PHE A 69 -5.81 -10.95 -4.67
C PHE A 69 -6.47 -11.31 -6.02
N GLY A 70 -5.70 -11.78 -6.99
CA GLY A 70 -6.10 -12.07 -8.36
C GLY A 70 -5.66 -10.98 -9.35
N GLU A 71 -6.34 -10.90 -10.50
CA GLU A 71 -6.04 -9.88 -11.52
C GLU A 71 -6.46 -8.48 -11.06
N VAL A 72 -5.53 -7.52 -11.15
CA VAL A 72 -5.72 -6.11 -10.86
C VAL A 72 -5.55 -5.31 -12.14
N LYS A 73 -6.62 -4.63 -12.55
CA LYS A 73 -6.62 -3.74 -13.72
C LYS A 73 -5.85 -2.45 -13.41
N LEU A 74 -4.92 -2.12 -14.28
CA LEU A 74 -4.14 -0.89 -14.27
C LEU A 74 -4.60 0.00 -15.42
N ASP A 75 -5.45 0.98 -15.11
CA ASP A 75 -6.05 1.86 -16.10
C ASP A 75 -6.14 3.31 -15.63
N LYS A 76 -6.55 4.20 -16.54
CA LYS A 76 -6.71 5.63 -16.28
C LYS A 76 -7.58 5.94 -15.06
N ARG A 77 -8.58 5.11 -14.75
CA ARG A 77 -9.46 5.33 -13.60
C ARG A 77 -8.77 4.96 -12.28
N GLY A 78 -7.98 3.89 -12.24
CA GLY A 78 -7.12 3.61 -11.09
C GLY A 78 -6.13 4.73 -10.82
N VAL A 79 -5.52 5.27 -11.88
CA VAL A 79 -4.60 6.43 -11.78
C VAL A 79 -5.33 7.67 -11.24
N LYS A 80 -6.51 8.01 -11.77
CA LYS A 80 -7.31 9.15 -11.29
C LYS A 80 -7.68 9.02 -9.81
N ASN A 81 -8.12 7.83 -9.39
CA ASN A 81 -8.47 7.58 -7.99
C ASN A 81 -7.25 7.85 -7.11
N SER A 82 -6.13 7.19 -7.39
CA SER A 82 -4.91 7.36 -6.61
C SER A 82 -4.40 8.80 -6.62
N TYR A 83 -4.55 9.51 -7.74
CA TYR A 83 -4.18 10.92 -7.88
C TYR A 83 -5.06 11.84 -7.01
N GLY A 84 -6.35 11.53 -6.88
CA GLY A 84 -7.31 12.29 -6.07
C GLY A 84 -6.98 12.31 -4.56
N HIS A 85 -6.14 11.38 -4.09
CA HIS A 85 -5.67 11.32 -2.70
C HIS A 85 -4.41 12.17 -2.42
N GLY A 86 -4.06 13.09 -3.33
CA GLY A 86 -2.90 13.95 -3.26
C GLY A 86 -1.79 13.52 -4.22
N ILE A 87 -1.06 14.50 -4.78
CA ILE A 87 0.08 14.24 -5.65
C ILE A 87 1.35 14.95 -5.14
N GLY A 88 2.36 14.13 -4.84
CA GLY A 88 3.74 14.56 -4.71
C GLY A 88 4.60 13.95 -5.82
N ARG A 89 5.77 14.54 -6.07
CA ARG A 89 6.73 14.04 -7.08
C ARG A 89 7.07 12.56 -6.88
N LEU A 90 7.29 12.13 -5.63
CA LEU A 90 7.57 10.73 -5.28
C LEU A 90 6.42 9.79 -5.65
N LYS A 91 5.18 10.19 -5.39
CA LYS A 91 4.00 9.41 -5.76
C LYS A 91 3.86 9.28 -7.27
N ALA A 92 4.14 10.36 -8.01
CA ALA A 92 4.16 10.33 -9.48
C ALA A 92 5.19 9.32 -10.00
N ILE A 93 6.43 9.36 -9.48
CA ILE A 93 7.50 8.40 -9.81
C ILE A 93 7.05 6.96 -9.54
N ALA A 94 6.52 6.73 -8.33
CA ALA A 94 6.18 5.38 -7.86
C ALA A 94 5.07 4.68 -8.66
N PHE A 95 4.28 5.39 -9.48
CA PHE A 95 3.36 4.73 -10.42
C PHE A 95 4.08 3.70 -11.32
N ALA A 96 5.35 3.95 -11.67
CA ALA A 96 6.16 3.03 -12.47
C ALA A 96 6.56 1.73 -11.74
N SER A 97 6.27 1.62 -10.44
CA SER A 97 6.52 0.42 -9.64
C SER A 97 5.27 -0.35 -9.24
N VAL A 98 4.07 0.19 -9.50
CA VAL A 98 2.82 -0.39 -8.99
C VAL A 98 2.60 -1.83 -9.45
N LYS A 99 2.95 -2.16 -10.70
CA LYS A 99 2.84 -3.53 -11.22
C LYS A 99 3.74 -4.48 -10.44
N GLU A 100 5.01 -4.14 -10.28
CA GLU A 100 5.99 -4.95 -9.56
C GLU A 100 5.67 -5.06 -8.06
N VAL A 101 5.17 -4.00 -7.43
CA VAL A 101 4.70 -4.03 -6.04
C VAL A 101 3.55 -5.01 -5.90
N LEU A 102 2.56 -4.99 -6.81
CA LEU A 102 1.45 -5.93 -6.78
C LEU A 102 1.91 -7.38 -7.01
N GLU A 103 2.78 -7.62 -7.97
CA GLU A 103 3.17 -8.97 -8.39
C GLU A 103 4.19 -9.62 -7.45
N LYS A 104 5.06 -8.83 -6.80
CA LYS A 104 6.22 -9.33 -6.03
C LYS A 104 6.21 -8.88 -4.57
N GLY A 105 5.28 -8.03 -4.16
CA GLY A 105 5.17 -7.55 -2.79
C GLY A 105 4.55 -8.56 -1.84
N ILE A 106 4.44 -8.16 -0.58
CA ILE A 106 3.79 -8.94 0.47
C ILE A 106 2.46 -8.30 0.86
N VAL A 107 1.45 -9.12 1.13
CA VAL A 107 0.20 -8.66 1.72
C VAL A 107 0.46 -8.18 3.15
N ILE A 108 0.17 -6.91 3.40
CA ILE A 108 0.22 -6.29 4.72
C ILE A 108 -1.18 -6.04 5.30
N LEU A 109 -2.21 -6.13 4.45
CA LEU A 109 -3.61 -6.14 4.83
C LEU A 109 -4.38 -7.10 3.93
N GLU A 110 -4.98 -8.12 4.54
CA GLU A 110 -5.88 -9.04 3.85
C GLU A 110 -7.15 -8.34 3.35
N MET A 111 -7.77 -8.92 2.32
CA MET A 111 -8.99 -8.38 1.71
C MET A 111 -10.17 -8.31 2.70
N ALA A 112 -10.39 -7.16 3.31
CA ALA A 112 -11.38 -6.94 4.36
C ALA A 112 -12.45 -5.92 3.96
N HIS A 113 -13.64 -6.08 4.52
CA HIS A 113 -14.75 -5.16 4.30
C HIS A 113 -14.62 -3.93 5.19
N HIS A 114 -14.86 -2.75 4.62
CA HIS A 114 -14.96 -1.50 5.36
C HIS A 114 -16.03 -0.59 4.71
N HIS A 115 -16.52 0.36 5.50
CA HIS A 115 -17.57 1.29 5.07
C HIS A 115 -16.96 2.63 4.67
N VAL A 116 -17.11 3.00 3.40
CA VAL A 116 -16.71 4.33 2.89
C VAL A 116 -17.94 5.03 2.36
N HIS A 117 -18.32 6.16 2.96
CA HIS A 117 -19.53 6.92 2.60
C HIS A 117 -20.78 6.02 2.45
N ASN A 118 -21.03 5.16 3.45
CA ASN A 118 -22.14 4.19 3.47
C ASN A 118 -22.10 3.12 2.37
N LYS A 119 -20.99 2.96 1.66
CA LYS A 119 -20.77 1.86 0.70
C LYS A 119 -19.82 0.84 1.31
N LYS A 120 -20.25 -0.42 1.29
CA LYS A 120 -19.40 -1.56 1.66
C LYS A 120 -18.38 -1.76 0.54
N GLN A 121 -17.11 -1.51 0.85
CA GLN A 121 -15.98 -1.79 -0.03
C GLN A 121 -15.16 -2.92 0.57
N GLN A 122 -14.49 -3.68 -0.28
CA GLN A 122 -13.49 -4.66 0.16
C GLN A 122 -12.16 -4.24 -0.43
N THR A 123 -11.18 -3.95 0.42
CA THR A 123 -9.82 -3.61 0.00
C THR A 123 -8.80 -4.48 0.72
N GLY A 124 -7.63 -4.60 0.11
CA GLY A 124 -6.45 -5.19 0.69
C GLY A 124 -5.21 -4.41 0.24
N ILE A 125 -4.10 -4.57 0.95
CA ILE A 125 -2.88 -3.79 0.71
C ILE A 125 -1.71 -4.73 0.51
N ILE A 126 -0.99 -4.50 -0.59
CA ILE A 126 0.29 -5.14 -0.89
C ILE A 126 1.38 -4.07 -0.82
N ALA A 127 2.48 -4.36 -0.14
CA ALA A 127 3.60 -3.45 -0.04
C ALA A 127 4.92 -4.11 -0.42
N ALA A 128 5.85 -3.30 -0.93
CA ALA A 128 7.19 -3.76 -1.27
C ALA A 128 8.23 -2.63 -1.16
N PRO A 129 9.50 -2.97 -0.90
CA PRO A 129 10.59 -2.01 -1.01
C PRO A 129 10.84 -1.63 -2.48
N ILE A 130 11.10 -0.35 -2.73
CA ILE A 130 11.53 0.18 -4.02
C ILE A 130 12.72 1.14 -3.81
N LEU A 131 13.47 1.40 -4.87
CA LEU A 131 14.47 2.47 -4.89
C LEU A 131 13.99 3.63 -5.75
N ILE A 132 14.16 4.86 -5.26
CA ILE A 132 14.02 6.09 -6.05
C ILE A 132 15.31 6.88 -5.86
N LYS A 133 16.08 7.12 -6.94
CA LYS A 133 17.37 7.82 -6.87
C LYS A 133 18.32 7.22 -5.82
N LYS A 134 18.40 5.89 -5.78
CA LYS A 134 19.21 5.12 -4.80
C LYS A 134 18.77 5.24 -3.34
N GLU A 135 17.69 5.96 -3.05
CA GLU A 135 17.10 6.03 -1.71
C GLU A 135 15.94 5.01 -1.59
N ARG A 136 15.83 4.39 -0.41
CA ARG A 136 14.95 3.25 -0.18
C ARG A 136 13.60 3.67 0.39
N TYR A 137 12.53 3.29 -0.31
CA TYR A 137 11.16 3.58 0.07
C TYR A 137 10.35 2.29 0.19
N ILE A 138 9.30 2.34 0.98
CA ILE A 138 8.24 1.34 0.96
C ILE A 138 7.09 1.90 0.13
N CYS A 139 6.73 1.19 -0.93
CA CYS A 139 5.52 1.48 -1.69
C CYS A 139 4.41 0.53 -1.24
N ALA A 140 3.27 1.09 -0.83
CA ALA A 140 2.07 0.34 -0.49
C ALA A 140 0.98 0.63 -1.52
N VAL A 141 0.41 -0.42 -2.09
CA VAL A 141 -0.66 -0.35 -3.09
C VAL A 141 -1.92 -0.95 -2.50
N GLU A 142 -2.97 -0.12 -2.45
CA GLU A 142 -4.31 -0.56 -2.07
C GLU A 142 -5.08 -1.03 -3.30
N VAL A 143 -5.61 -2.24 -3.20
CA VAL A 143 -6.43 -2.88 -4.22
C VAL A 143 -7.87 -2.90 -3.74
N ILE A 144 -8.79 -2.44 -4.60
CA ILE A 144 -10.23 -2.54 -4.35
C ILE A 144 -10.84 -3.69 -5.14
N ARG A 145 -11.63 -4.52 -4.46
CA ARG A 145 -12.44 -5.58 -5.08
C ARG A 145 -13.45 -4.96 -6.03
N ASN A 146 -13.63 -5.57 -7.20
CA ASN A 146 -14.68 -5.22 -8.15
C ASN A 146 -15.37 -6.48 -8.66
N LYS A 147 -16.60 -6.36 -9.16
CA LYS A 147 -17.39 -7.50 -9.66
C LYS A 147 -16.75 -8.19 -10.88
N VAL A 148 -15.99 -7.46 -11.68
CA VAL A 148 -15.37 -7.98 -12.91
C VAL A 148 -13.88 -8.24 -12.72
N THR A 149 -13.12 -7.23 -12.31
CA THR A 149 -11.67 -7.31 -12.10
C THR A 149 -11.25 -6.34 -11.02
N ASN A 150 -10.42 -6.77 -10.07
CA ASN A 150 -9.92 -5.87 -9.03
C ASN A 150 -9.21 -4.67 -9.65
N ARG A 151 -9.06 -3.58 -8.89
CA ARG A 151 -8.49 -2.34 -9.43
C ARG A 151 -7.49 -1.75 -8.45
N LEU A 152 -6.51 -1.04 -9.01
CA LEU A 152 -5.76 -0.04 -8.25
C LEU A 152 -6.74 0.99 -7.66
N TYR A 153 -6.65 1.21 -6.34
CA TYR A 153 -7.41 2.25 -5.66
C TYR A 153 -6.52 3.45 -5.32
N THR A 154 -5.50 3.25 -4.50
CA THR A 154 -4.46 4.24 -4.20
C THR A 154 -3.10 3.56 -4.05
N HIS A 155 -2.02 4.31 -4.16
CA HIS A 155 -0.71 3.90 -3.68
C HIS A 155 -0.03 5.03 -2.89
N GLU A 156 0.79 4.66 -1.93
CA GLU A 156 1.59 5.57 -1.13
C GLU A 156 3.06 5.13 -1.11
N VAL A 157 3.94 6.09 -0.85
CA VAL A 157 5.39 5.87 -0.82
C VAL A 157 5.95 6.53 0.44
N THR A 158 6.61 5.77 1.29
CA THR A 158 7.18 6.26 2.55
C THR A 158 8.67 5.96 2.61
N LEU A 159 9.47 6.94 3.00
CA LEU A 159 10.91 6.77 3.17
C LEU A 159 11.16 5.73 4.28
N GLN A 160 11.95 4.70 4.00
CA GLN A 160 12.17 3.62 4.96
C GLN A 160 12.80 4.12 6.27
N LYS A 161 13.69 5.11 6.21
CA LYS A 161 14.33 5.70 7.39
C LYS A 161 13.30 6.30 8.37
N ILE A 162 12.21 6.89 7.87
CA ILE A 162 11.12 7.43 8.72
C ILE A 162 10.41 6.29 9.46
N LEU A 163 10.20 5.14 8.81
CA LEU A 163 9.57 3.98 9.45
C LEU A 163 10.44 3.34 10.54
N LEU A 164 11.76 3.55 10.48
CA LEU A 164 12.72 3.05 11.45
C LEU A 164 12.94 4.01 12.62
N ASP A 165 12.69 5.31 12.43
CA ASP A 165 12.89 6.35 13.44
C ASP A 165 11.66 6.50 14.36
N VAL A 166 11.45 5.49 15.21
CA VAL A 166 10.33 5.39 16.16
C VAL A 166 10.40 6.43 17.30
N ARG A 167 11.35 7.38 17.29
CA ARG A 167 11.28 8.58 18.18
C ARG A 167 10.24 9.62 17.73
N SER A 168 9.72 9.49 16.51
CA SER A 168 8.58 10.27 16.03
C SER A 168 7.30 9.44 16.11
N ASN A 169 6.82 9.24 17.34
CA ASN A 169 5.50 8.66 17.59
C ASN A 169 4.43 9.61 17.00
N PRO A 170 3.67 9.23 15.94
CA PRO A 170 2.67 10.11 15.32
C PRO A 170 1.45 10.37 16.21
N SER A 171 1.42 9.82 17.44
CA SER A 171 0.48 10.23 18.47
C SER A 171 0.79 11.59 19.10
N GLN A 172 1.96 12.21 18.83
CA GLN A 172 2.35 13.49 19.46
C GLN A 172 3.02 14.55 18.57
N SER A 173 3.08 14.40 17.24
CA SER A 173 3.54 15.49 16.36
C SER A 173 2.45 15.94 15.40
N PHE A 174 1.59 16.82 15.87
CA PHE A 174 0.94 17.82 15.03
C PHE A 174 2.06 18.62 14.33
N ASP A 175 1.92 18.94 13.04
CA ASP A 175 2.85 19.73 12.20
C ASP A 175 3.87 18.99 11.32
N ILE A 176 3.47 17.85 10.71
CA ILE A 176 4.03 17.44 9.41
C ILE A 176 2.97 17.74 8.33
N PRO A 177 3.26 18.54 7.30
CA PRO A 177 2.29 18.89 6.27
C PRO A 177 1.83 17.61 5.57
N ALA A 178 0.54 17.30 5.74
CA ALA A 178 -0.24 16.19 5.22
C ALA A 178 0.41 15.38 4.08
N THR A 179 1.30 14.46 4.42
CA THR A 179 1.40 13.20 3.70
C THR A 179 0.33 12.32 4.33
N ASN A 180 -0.64 11.84 3.55
CA ASN A 180 -1.84 11.15 4.04
C ASN A 180 -1.49 9.86 4.81
N GLN A 181 -1.07 10.01 6.07
CA GLN A 181 -0.94 9.01 7.12
C GLN A 181 -2.32 8.48 7.56
N GLY A 182 -3.25 8.27 6.63
CA GLY A 182 -4.57 7.70 6.90
C GLY A 182 -4.59 6.19 6.77
N VAL A 183 -3.88 5.63 5.78
CA VAL A 183 -4.02 4.21 5.42
C VAL A 183 -3.17 3.30 6.31
N ILE A 184 -1.98 3.76 6.74
CA ILE A 184 -1.12 3.01 7.67
C ILE A 184 -1.57 3.24 9.14
N ALA A 185 -2.12 4.42 9.47
CA ALA A 185 -2.56 4.72 10.84
C ALA A 185 -3.92 4.09 11.21
N TRP A 186 -4.74 3.67 10.24
CA TRP A 186 -6.03 3.02 10.52
C TRP A 186 -5.90 1.62 11.12
N HIS A 187 -4.80 0.89 10.84
CA HIS A 187 -4.63 -0.46 11.37
C HIS A 187 -4.11 -0.55 12.82
N HIS A 188 -3.70 0.57 13.42
CA HIS A 188 -3.34 0.61 14.84
C HIS A 188 -4.46 1.10 15.78
N LYS A 189 -5.54 1.72 15.25
CA LYS A 189 -6.61 2.29 16.08
C LYS A 189 -7.89 1.45 16.19
N SER A 190 -8.07 0.39 15.41
CA SER A 190 -9.28 -0.44 15.49
C SER A 190 -9.20 -1.65 16.43
N SER A 191 -8.10 -1.83 17.17
CA SER A 191 -8.00 -2.84 18.24
C SER A 191 -8.13 -2.24 19.65
N ALA A 192 -8.39 -0.94 19.77
CA ALA A 192 -8.58 -0.26 21.04
C ALA A 192 -9.86 0.60 20.95
N ILE A 193 -11.00 -0.06 21.08
CA ILE A 193 -12.28 0.36 21.71
C ILE A 193 -13.27 -0.79 21.40
N GLN A 194 -13.14 -1.86 22.16
CA GLN A 194 -14.26 -2.70 22.59
C GLN A 194 -13.93 -3.14 24.02
N VAL A 195 -14.08 -2.20 24.96
CA VAL A 195 -14.48 -2.44 26.35
C VAL A 195 -15.43 -1.31 26.71
#